data_AF-D3MRK4-F1
#
_entry.id   AF-D3MRK4-F1
#
_cell.length_a   1.000
_cell.length_b   1.000
_cell.length_c   1.000
_cell.angle_alpha   90.00
_cell.angle_beta   90.00
_cell.angle_gamma   90.00
#
_symmetry.space_group_name_H-M   'P 1'
#
loop_
_entity.id
_entity.type
_entity.pdbx_description
1 polymer ?
#
loop_
_entity_poly.entity_id
_entity_poly.type
_entity_poly.pdbx_seq_one_letter_code
_entity_poly.pdbx_strand_id
1 'polypeptide(L)'
;MEYGDFGEFVSIDDNDLKKALGLERDDDGNIYDPLAKDLDNDGVPDRYDNDFRDSDYFETTYDVEDNLNARAESKEKVSEKPSILGQIKSYQSQEKQAETRENKSKEHDER
;
A
#
# COMPACT_ATOMS: atom_id res chain seq x y z
N MET A 1 -29.84 33.01 -26.63
CA MET A 1 -28.43 33.20 -27.02
C MET A 1 -27.75 31.88 -26.74
N GLU A 2 -27.23 31.25 -27.79
CA GLU A 2 -26.38 30.07 -27.69
C GLU A 2 -24.94 30.60 -27.67
N TYR A 3 -24.17 30.20 -26.67
CA TYR A 3 -22.76 30.59 -26.59
C TYR A 3 -21.95 29.48 -27.26
N GLY A 4 -21.16 29.84 -28.28
CA GLY A 4 -20.27 28.90 -28.96
C GLY A 4 -19.16 28.42 -28.02
N ASP A 5 -18.77 27.16 -28.19
CA ASP A 5 -17.67 26.57 -27.45
C ASP A 5 -16.32 27.10 -27.94
N PHE A 6 -15.33 27.20 -27.05
CA PHE A 6 -14.01 27.75 -27.38
C PHE A 6 -13.31 26.93 -28.48
N GLY A 7 -13.55 25.61 -28.51
CA GLY A 7 -13.00 24.71 -29.53
C GLY A 7 -13.45 25.02 -30.96
N GLU A 8 -14.52 25.79 -31.15
CA GLU A 8 -15.00 26.19 -32.47
C GLU A 8 -14.17 27.35 -33.08
N PHE A 9 -13.55 28.16 -32.22
CA PHE A 9 -12.74 29.32 -32.65
C PHE A 9 -11.25 29.00 -32.73
N VAL A 10 -10.78 28.05 -31.92
CA VAL A 10 -9.38 27.68 -31.83
C VAL A 10 -9.27 26.16 -31.75
N SER A 11 -8.66 25.57 -32.77
CA SER A 11 -8.31 24.15 -32.81
C SER A 11 -6.81 23.98 -33.02
N ILE A 12 -6.28 22.87 -32.50
CA ILE A 12 -4.90 22.44 -32.71
C ILE A 12 -4.95 21.22 -33.62
N ASP A 13 -4.11 21.19 -34.66
CA ASP A 13 -3.97 20.02 -35.52
C ASP A 13 -3.21 18.92 -34.76
N ASP A 14 -3.81 17.73 -34.67
CA ASP A 14 -3.22 16.61 -33.92
C ASP A 14 -1.90 16.13 -34.52
N ASN A 15 -1.67 16.26 -35.84
CA ASN A 15 -0.39 15.90 -36.44
C ASN A 15 0.70 16.89 -36.07
N ASP A 16 0.38 18.19 -36.03
CA ASP A 16 1.35 19.21 -35.62
C ASP A 16 1.66 19.10 -34.13
N LEU A 17 0.65 18.80 -33.31
CA LEU A 17 0.84 18.49 -31.89
C LEU A 17 1.76 17.27 -31.70
N LYS A 18 1.52 16.19 -32.44
CA LYS A 18 2.35 14.98 -32.41
C LYS A 18 3.79 15.24 -32.86
N LYS A 19 4.01 16.07 -33.88
CA LYS A 19 5.36 16.46 -34.31
C LYS A 19 6.10 17.30 -33.27
N ALA A 20 5.38 18.19 -32.59
CA ALA A 20 5.97 19.08 -31.61
C ALA A 20 6.32 18.36 -30.30
N LEU A 21 5.41 17.53 -29.78
CA LEU A 21 5.57 16.84 -28.50
C LEU A 21 6.19 15.45 -28.64
N GLY A 22 6.04 14.80 -29.80
CA GLY A 22 6.38 13.39 -29.99
C GLY A 22 5.44 12.43 -29.26
N LEU A 23 4.32 12.94 -28.72
CA LEU A 23 3.36 12.19 -27.92
C LEU A 23 2.05 12.01 -28.70
N GLU A 24 1.39 10.87 -28.50
CA GLU A 24 0.07 10.59 -29.07
C GLU A 24 -1.04 11.06 -28.12
N ARG A 25 -2.13 11.53 -28.71
CA ARG A 25 -3.36 11.91 -27.99
C ARG A 25 -4.31 10.71 -28.00
N ASP A 26 -4.91 10.42 -26.85
CA ASP A 26 -5.94 9.38 -26.74
C ASP A 26 -7.31 9.85 -27.26
N ASP A 27 -8.26 8.92 -27.35
CA ASP A 27 -9.62 9.17 -27.84
C ASP A 27 -10.41 10.14 -26.93
N ASP A 28 -10.01 10.27 -25.66
CA ASP A 28 -10.59 11.20 -24.69
C ASP A 28 -10.00 12.61 -24.81
N GLY A 29 -8.95 12.77 -25.62
CA GLY A 29 -8.30 14.04 -25.87
C GLY A 29 -7.11 14.36 -24.97
N ASN A 30 -6.67 13.42 -24.13
CA ASN A 30 -5.50 13.58 -23.28
C ASN A 30 -4.23 13.19 -24.01
N ILE A 31 -3.13 13.88 -23.71
CA ILE A 31 -1.81 13.56 -24.24
C ILE A 31 -1.17 12.52 -23.33
N TYR A 32 -0.73 11.40 -23.89
CA TYR A 32 -0.03 10.37 -23.12
C TYR A 32 1.32 10.90 -22.64
N ASP A 33 1.44 11.19 -21.34
CA ASP A 33 2.72 11.49 -20.70
C ASP A 33 3.20 10.24 -19.94
N PRO A 34 4.27 9.56 -20.42
CA PRO A 34 4.81 8.39 -19.75
C PRO A 34 5.38 8.66 -18.35
N LEU A 35 5.57 9.92 -17.95
CA LEU A 35 6.07 10.32 -16.63
C LEU A 35 4.98 10.86 -15.70
N ALA A 36 3.70 10.72 -16.06
CA ALA A 36 2.59 11.27 -15.26
C ALA A 36 2.23 10.43 -14.03
N LYS A 37 2.80 9.22 -13.87
CA LYS A 37 2.45 8.28 -12.81
C LYS A 37 3.66 7.93 -11.98
N ASP A 38 3.57 8.20 -10.69
CA ASP A 38 4.46 7.69 -9.66
C ASP A 38 4.31 6.16 -9.57
N LEU A 39 5.38 5.42 -9.93
CA LEU A 39 5.39 3.95 -9.92
C LEU A 39 6.13 3.36 -8.71
N ASP A 40 7.03 4.11 -8.08
CA ASP A 40 7.78 3.67 -6.90
C ASP A 40 7.10 4.06 -5.56
N ASN A 41 6.05 4.88 -5.64
CA ASN A 41 5.23 5.39 -4.54
C ASN A 41 5.98 6.31 -3.57
N ASP A 42 6.96 7.08 -4.06
CA ASP A 42 7.66 8.10 -3.25
C ASP A 42 6.88 9.44 -3.12
N GLY A 43 5.77 9.57 -3.87
CA GLY A 43 4.89 10.73 -3.88
C GLY A 43 5.27 11.80 -4.91
N VAL A 44 6.28 11.57 -5.75
CA VAL A 44 6.78 12.49 -6.76
C VAL A 44 6.92 11.75 -8.10
N PRO A 45 5.98 11.91 -9.05
CA PRO A 45 6.15 11.33 -10.37
C PRO A 45 7.38 11.94 -11.06
N ASP A 46 8.38 11.13 -11.36
CA ASP A 46 9.62 11.54 -11.97
C ASP A 46 10.24 10.51 -12.94
N ARG A 47 11.48 10.76 -13.41
CA ARG A 47 12.14 9.88 -14.39
C ARG A 47 12.67 8.58 -13.78
N TYR A 48 12.73 8.52 -12.45
CA TYR A 48 13.18 7.42 -11.62
C TYR A 48 12.01 6.60 -11.06
N ASP A 49 10.75 6.90 -11.40
CA ASP A 49 9.59 6.05 -11.11
C ASP A 49 9.81 4.58 -11.53
N ASN A 50 10.56 4.33 -12.62
CA ASN A 50 10.90 2.99 -13.09
C ASN A 50 12.18 2.40 -12.45
N ASP A 51 12.93 3.22 -11.72
CA ASP A 51 14.09 2.80 -10.94
C ASP A 51 13.59 2.25 -9.60
N PHE A 52 13.02 1.05 -9.66
CA PHE A 52 12.73 0.23 -8.49
C PHE A 52 14.06 -0.14 -7.84
N ARG A 53 14.64 0.82 -7.13
CA ARG A 53 15.67 0.56 -6.15
C ARG A 53 14.92 -0.10 -5.02
N ASP A 54 15.03 -1.43 -4.98
CA ASP A 54 14.80 -2.18 -3.76
C ASP A 54 15.46 -1.35 -2.68
N SER A 55 14.68 -0.79 -1.75
CA SER A 55 15.23 -0.01 -0.67
C SER A 55 16.36 -0.87 -0.13
N ASP A 56 17.58 -0.41 -0.31
CA ASP A 56 18.76 -0.93 0.31
C ASP A 56 18.60 -0.53 1.78
N TYR A 57 17.62 -1.16 2.41
CA TYR A 57 17.46 -1.37 3.84
C TYR A 57 18.64 -2.23 4.24
N PHE A 58 19.82 -1.64 4.11
CA PHE A 58 20.98 -2.03 4.84
C PHE A 58 20.57 -1.77 6.28
N GLU A 59 20.27 -2.87 6.98
CA GLU A 59 20.08 -2.94 8.42
C GLU A 59 20.97 -1.87 9.06
N THR A 60 20.35 -0.77 9.49
CA THR A 60 21.04 0.47 9.81
C THR A 60 21.98 0.23 10.98
N THR A 61 23.27 -0.02 10.71
CA THR A 61 24.45 0.10 11.61
C THR A 61 24.36 -0.40 13.07
N TYR A 62 23.27 -1.08 13.45
CA TYR A 62 22.88 -1.51 14.79
C TYR A 62 21.77 -2.58 14.74
N ASP A 63 21.79 -3.51 13.78
CA ASP A 63 20.93 -4.71 13.85
C ASP A 63 21.62 -6.01 13.37
N VAL A 64 22.96 -6.08 13.48
CA VAL A 64 23.71 -7.31 13.14
C VAL A 64 24.85 -7.65 14.09
N GLU A 65 24.82 -7.16 15.34
CA GLU A 65 25.70 -7.67 16.39
C GLU A 65 24.94 -8.12 17.64
N ASP A 66 23.92 -8.99 17.49
CA ASP A 66 23.48 -9.77 18.66
C ASP A 66 22.81 -11.13 18.36
N ASN A 67 23.22 -11.84 17.30
CA ASN A 67 22.65 -13.18 17.06
C ASN A 67 23.56 -14.29 16.52
N LEU A 68 24.88 -14.12 16.60
CA LEU A 68 25.80 -15.25 16.38
C LEU A 68 26.23 -15.94 17.69
N ASN A 69 26.21 -15.23 18.83
CA ASN A 69 26.57 -15.80 20.14
C ASN A 69 25.40 -15.95 21.13
N ALA A 70 24.23 -15.36 20.89
CA ALA A 70 23.10 -15.44 21.82
C ALA A 70 22.32 -16.77 21.78
N ARG A 71 22.53 -17.62 20.76
CA ARG A 71 21.85 -18.92 20.64
C ARG A 71 22.43 -20.03 21.53
N ALA A 72 23.63 -19.85 22.08
CA ALA A 72 24.28 -20.88 22.88
C ALA A 72 24.03 -20.75 24.40
N GLU A 73 23.86 -19.53 24.94
CA GLU A 73 23.97 -19.32 26.39
C GLU A 73 22.81 -18.56 27.08
N SER A 74 21.87 -17.93 26.36
CA SER A 74 20.75 -17.21 27.00
C SER A 74 19.41 -17.96 26.91
N LYS A 75 19.29 -19.05 27.65
CA LYS A 75 18.00 -19.74 27.92
C LYS A 75 17.06 -18.96 28.85
N GLU A 76 17.31 -17.69 29.12
CA GLU A 76 16.48 -16.90 30.01
C GLU A 76 16.01 -15.60 29.35
N LYS A 77 14.73 -15.61 28.96
CA LYS A 77 13.84 -14.45 28.90
C LYS A 77 14.09 -13.45 27.76
N VAL A 78 14.21 -13.93 26.53
CA VAL A 78 13.57 -13.21 25.43
C VAL A 78 12.11 -13.63 25.47
N SER A 79 11.23 -12.79 26.02
CA SER A 79 9.79 -13.03 25.90
C SER A 79 9.46 -12.97 24.42
N GLU A 80 9.38 -14.15 23.80
CA GLU A 80 9.06 -14.32 22.39
C GLU A 80 7.81 -13.51 22.08
N LYS A 81 7.93 -12.57 21.13
CA LYS A 81 6.76 -11.84 20.66
C LYS A 81 5.75 -12.88 20.16
N PRO A 82 4.49 -12.84 20.62
CA PRO A 82 3.52 -13.86 20.26
C PRO A 82 3.31 -13.87 18.75
N SER A 83 3.27 -15.07 18.16
CA SER A 83 2.98 -15.25 16.74
C SER A 83 1.64 -14.60 16.37
N ILE A 84 1.62 -13.81 15.30
CA ILE A 84 0.41 -13.16 14.77
C ILE A 84 -0.69 -14.21 14.54
N LEU A 85 -0.33 -15.38 13.99
CA LEU A 85 -1.27 -16.48 13.76
C LEU A 85 -1.85 -17.02 15.08
N GLY A 86 -1.04 -17.05 16.14
CA GLY A 86 -1.46 -17.46 17.48
C GLY A 86 -2.42 -16.46 18.13
N GLN A 87 -2.17 -15.16 17.96
CA GLN A 87 -3.05 -14.11 18.43
C GLN A 87 -4.41 -14.14 17.73
N ILE A 88 -4.44 -14.34 16.41
CA ILE A 88 -5.71 -14.46 15.67
C ILE A 88 -6.56 -15.62 16.22
N LYS A 89 -5.92 -16.78 16.48
CA LYS A 89 -6.62 -17.94 17.06
C LYS A 89 -7.14 -17.67 18.47
N SER A 90 -6.39 -16.92 19.29
CA SER A 90 -6.82 -16.59 20.65
C SER A 90 -8.05 -15.66 20.64
N TYR A 91 -8.09 -14.67 19.76
CA TYR A 91 -9.25 -13.79 19.59
C TYR A 91 -10.49 -14.55 19.14
N GLN A 92 -10.38 -15.40 18.12
CA GLN A 92 -11.50 -16.23 17.64
C GLN A 92 -12.05 -17.17 18.73
N SER A 93 -11.19 -17.63 19.63
CA SER A 93 -11.60 -18.50 20.74
C SER A 93 -12.29 -17.73 21.86
N GLN A 94 -11.85 -16.49 22.13
CA GLN A 94 -12.49 -15.61 23.11
C GLN A 94 -13.90 -15.19 22.66
N GLU A 95 -14.06 -14.87 21.38
CA GLU A 95 -15.36 -14.52 20.78
C GLU A 95 -16.38 -15.66 20.93
N LYS A 96 -16.02 -16.89 20.57
CA LYS A 96 -16.88 -18.07 20.76
C LYS A 96 -17.22 -18.35 22.23
N GLN A 97 -16.31 -18.06 23.15
CA GLN A 97 -16.58 -18.20 24.58
C GLN A 97 -17.49 -17.10 25.12
N ALA A 98 -17.38 -15.87 24.61
CA ALA A 98 -18.27 -14.78 24.96
C ALA A 98 -19.71 -15.09 24.50
N GLU A 99 -19.88 -15.53 23.26
CA GLU A 99 -21.19 -15.92 22.71
C GLU A 99 -21.84 -17.06 23.52
N THR A 100 -21.08 -18.08 23.92
CA THR A 100 -21.61 -19.19 24.71
C THR A 100 -21.93 -18.81 26.16
N ARG A 101 -21.23 -17.83 26.75
CA ARG A 101 -21.56 -17.29 28.07
C ARG A 101 -22.80 -16.41 28.04
N GLU A 102 -22.95 -15.57 27.02
CA GLU A 102 -24.12 -14.71 26.84
C GLU A 102 -25.41 -15.52 26.60
N ASN A 103 -25.31 -16.65 25.88
CA ASN A 103 -26.44 -17.56 25.71
C ASN A 103 -26.83 -18.28 27.02
N LYS A 104 -25.86 -18.62 27.88
CA LYS A 104 -26.14 -19.27 29.18
C LYS A 104 -26.68 -18.32 30.24
N SER A 105 -26.37 -17.02 30.19
CA SER A 105 -26.95 -16.03 31.09
C SER A 105 -28.42 -15.75 30.77
N LYS A 106 -28.82 -15.80 29.49
CA LYS A 106 -30.22 -15.63 29.08
C LYS A 106 -31.13 -16.79 29.52
N GLU A 107 -30.58 -17.99 29.67
CA GLU A 107 -31.35 -19.18 30.11
C GLU A 107 -31.58 -19.22 31.63
N HIS A 108 -30.80 -18.46 32.43
CA HIS A 108 -30.88 -18.48 33.90
C HIS A 108 -31.73 -17.34 34.50
N ASP A 109 -32.12 -16.34 33.71
CA ASP A 109 -33.01 -15.23 34.11
C ASP A 109 -34.50 -15.50 33.82
N GLU A 110 -34.85 -16.67 33.24
CA GLU A 110 -36.24 -17.06 32.90
C GLU A 110 -36.85 -18.13 33.84
N ARG A 111 -36.31 -18.35 35.04
CA ARG A 111 -36.89 -19.23 36.08
C ARG A 111 -37.19 -18.50 37.38
#